data_AF-A0A2V2UIS3-F1
#
_entry.id   AF-A0A2V2UIS3-F1
#
_cell.length_a   1.000
_cell.length_b   1.000
_cell.length_c   1.000
_cell.angle_alpha   90.00
_cell.angle_beta   90.00
_cell.angle_gamma   90.00
#
_symmetry.space_group_name_H-M   'P 1'
#
loop_
_entity.id
_entity.type
_entity.pdbx_description
1 polymer ?
#
loop_
_entity_poly.entity_id
_entity_poly.type
_entity_poly.pdbx_seq_one_letter_code
_entity_poly.pdbx_strand_id
1 'polypeptide(L)' 'MGLQANGLKVNTFNDPQLPLSEFKEGVYDLVILDYKMPKMNGFELYRKIRMMDEKVGVCFLTAFDLHP' A
#
# COMPACT_ATOMS: atom_id res chain seq x y z
N MET A 1 12.53 -7.97 -0.69
CA MET A 1 13.24 -9.20 -1.09
C MET A 1 12.33 -10.41 -1.18
N GLY A 2 11.56 -10.79 -0.14
CA GLY A 2 10.72 -12.01 -0.18
C GLY A 2 9.72 -12.11 -1.34
N LEU A 3 8.95 -11.06 -1.62
CA LEU A 3 7.97 -11.06 -2.73
C LEU A 3 8.66 -11.16 -4.11
N GLN A 4 9.72 -10.38 -4.32
CA GLN A 4 10.51 -10.42 -5.56
C GLN A 4 11.17 -11.78 -5.80
N ALA A 5 11.67 -12.43 -4.73
CA ALA A 5 12.24 -13.76 -4.80
C ALA A 5 11.24 -14.84 -5.23
N ASN A 6 9.94 -14.59 -5.03
CA ASN A 6 8.85 -15.45 -5.50
C ASN A 6 8.37 -15.07 -6.93
N GLY A 7 9.16 -14.28 -7.66
CA GLY A 7 8.87 -13.91 -9.06
C GLY A 7 7.85 -12.79 -9.25
N LEU A 8 7.41 -12.14 -8.17
CA LEU A 8 6.48 -11.01 -8.25
C LEU A 8 7.19 -9.73 -8.66
N LYS A 9 6.54 -8.91 -9.50
CA LYS A 9 6.96 -7.53 -9.74
C LYS A 9 6.52 -6.69 -8.55
N VAL A 10 7.46 -5.96 -7.95
CA VAL A 10 7.20 -5.21 -6.72
C VAL A 10 7.75 -3.80 -6.85
N ASN A 11 6.89 -2.83 -6.56
CA ASN A 11 7.26 -1.43 -6.35
C ASN A 11 7.11 -1.13 -4.85
N THR A 12 8.10 -0.48 -4.26
CA THR A 12 8.13 -0.17 -2.82
C THR A 12 8.29 1.32 -2.60
N PHE A 13 7.53 1.86 -1.65
CA PHE A 13 7.56 3.27 -1.28
C PHE A 13 7.71 3.40 0.23
N ASN A 14 8.62 4.26 0.68
CA ASN A 14 8.80 4.59 2.10
C ASN A 14 8.17 5.94 2.47
N ASP A 15 7.75 6.73 1.48
CA ASP A 15 6.96 7.95 1.68
C ASP A 15 5.53 7.70 1.13
N PRO A 16 4.48 7.88 1.94
CA PRO A 16 3.12 7.59 1.54
C PRO A 16 2.56 8.54 0.46
N GLN A 17 3.25 9.63 0.11
CA GLN A 17 2.83 10.57 -0.94
C GLN A 17 3.27 10.15 -2.35
N LEU A 18 4.44 9.52 -2.48
CA LEU A 18 5.00 9.05 -3.75
C LEU A 18 4.12 8.05 -4.51
N PRO A 19 3.47 7.05 -3.87
CA PRO A 19 2.65 6.10 -4.61
C PRO A 19 1.51 6.79 -5.36
N LEU A 20 0.95 7.90 -4.88
CA LEU A 20 -0.16 8.59 -5.57
C LEU A 20 0.23 9.17 -6.93
N SER A 21 1.48 9.58 -7.11
CA SER A 21 1.98 10.10 -8.39
C SER A 21 2.36 8.99 -9.37
N GLU A 22 2.72 7.80 -8.87
CA GLU A 22 3.19 6.68 -9.69
C GLU A 22 2.14 5.60 -9.91
N PHE A 23 1.06 5.62 -9.11
CA PHE A 23 -0.01 4.64 -9.20
C PHE A 23 -0.78 4.81 -10.51
N LYS A 24 -1.04 3.68 -11.18
CA LYS A 24 -1.77 3.62 -12.45
C LYS A 24 -2.80 2.51 -12.36
N GLU A 25 -4.01 2.82 -12.79
CA GLU A 25 -5.12 1.87 -12.84
C GLU A 25 -4.73 0.63 -13.64
N GLY A 26 -5.08 -0.55 -13.11
CA GLY A 26 -4.85 -1.84 -13.77
C GLY A 26 -3.40 -2.32 -13.81
N VAL A 27 -2.46 -1.61 -13.18
CA VAL A 27 -1.03 -2.02 -13.14
C VAL A 27 -0.71 -2.93 -11.97
N TYR A 28 -1.42 -2.78 -10.85
CA TYR A 28 -1.15 -3.53 -9.62
C TYR A 28 -2.31 -4.48 -9.32
N ASP A 29 -1.99 -5.74 -9.04
CA ASP A 29 -2.97 -6.72 -8.58
C ASP A 29 -3.24 -6.62 -7.06
N LEU A 30 -2.21 -6.21 -6.31
CA LEU A 30 -2.23 -6.13 -4.84
C LEU A 30 -1.41 -4.94 -4.34
N VAL A 31 -1.99 -4.17 -3.42
CA VAL A 31 -1.30 -3.15 -2.62
C VAL A 31 -1.24 -3.61 -1.17
N ILE A 32 -0.04 -3.53 -0.58
CA ILE A 32 0.21 -3.81 0.83
C ILE A 32 0.50 -2.48 1.52
N LEU A 33 -0.33 -2.10 2.49
CA LEU A 33 -0.26 -0.80 3.17
C LEU A 33 -0.01 -0.96 4.66
N ASP A 34 0.94 -0.21 5.21
CA ASP A 34 1.03 -0.05 6.67
C ASP A 34 -0.11 0.88 7.14
N TYR A 35 -0.80 0.51 8.21
CA TYR A 35 -1.82 1.36 8.83
C TYR A 35 -1.19 2.60 9.49
N LYS A 36 -0.08 2.45 10.22
CA LYS A 36 0.58 3.53 10.96
C LYS A 36 1.74 4.08 10.15
N MET A 37 1.51 5.19 9.45
CA MET A 37 2.57 5.92 8.74
C MET A 37 2.57 7.40 9.14
N PRO A 38 3.75 8.06 9.15
CA PRO A 38 3.84 9.51 9.32
C PRO A 38 3.15 10.25 8.17
N LYS A 39 2.65 11.47 8.42
CA LYS A 39 1.99 12.39 7.47
C LYS A 39 0.61 11.96 6.94
N MET A 40 0.40 10.67 6.64
CA MET A 40 -0.85 10.13 6.12
C MET A 40 -1.00 8.69 6.61
N ASN A 41 -2.14 8.32 7.18
CA ASN A 41 -2.35 6.93 7.62
C ASN A 41 -2.70 6.02 6.44
N GLY A 42 -2.57 4.70 6.64
CA GLY A 42 -2.84 3.71 5.60
C GLY A 42 -4.26 3.77 5.04
N PHE A 43 -5.25 4.16 5.85
CA PHE A 43 -6.65 4.23 5.42
C PHE A 43 -6.91 5.42 4.50
N GLU A 44 -6.27 6.57 4.76
CA GLU A 44 -6.32 7.73 3.87
C GLU A 44 -5.71 7.41 2.49
N LEU A 45 -4.56 6.73 2.47
CA LEU A 45 -3.93 6.28 1.23
C LEU A 45 -4.83 5.28 0.48
N TYR A 46 -5.41 4.33 1.20
CA TYR A 46 -6.37 3.36 0.65
C TYR A 46 -7.54 4.04 -0.07
N ARG A 47 -8.17 5.05 0.55
CA ARG A 47 -9.29 5.77 -0.08
C ARG A 47 -8.88 6.41 -1.40
N LYS A 48 -7.68 6.98 -1.47
CA LYS A 48 -7.14 7.58 -2.70
C LYS A 48 -6.87 6.53 -3.77
N ILE A 49 -6.22 5.42 -3.41
CA ILE A 49 -5.97 4.30 -4.33
C ILE A 49 -7.29 3.73 -4.87
N ARG A 50 -8.31 3.56 -4.02
CA ARG A 50 -9.64 3.08 -4.45
C ARG A 50 -10.36 4.00 -5.43
N MET A 51 -10.13 5.30 -5.36
CA MET A 51 -10.67 6.24 -6.35
C MET A 51 -9.94 6.14 -7.70
N MET A 52 -8.69 5.65 -7.71
CA MET A 52 -7.90 5.46 -8.93
C MET A 52 -8.10 4.08 -9.54
N ASP A 53 -8.30 3.06 -8.72
CA ASP A 53 -8.56 1.68 -9.13
C ASP A 53 -9.45 0.98 -8.11
N GLU A 54 -10.70 0.72 -8.49
CA GLU A 54 -11.67 0.07 -7.62
C GLU A 54 -11.40 -1.43 -7.49
N LYS A 55 -10.69 -2.06 -8.43
CA LYS A 55 -10.54 -3.52 -8.52
C LYS A 55 -9.29 -4.05 -7.83
N VAL A 56 -8.28 -3.20 -7.60
CA VAL A 56 -7.02 -3.60 -6.96
C VAL A 56 -7.24 -4.28 -5.60
N GLY A 57 -6.54 -5.37 -5.32
CA GLY A 57 -6.53 -5.97 -3.99
C GLY A 57 -5.82 -5.05 -3.00
N VAL A 58 -6.33 -4.90 -1.77
CA VAL A 58 -5.63 -4.13 -0.73
C VAL A 58 -5.53 -4.95 0.56
N CYS A 59 -4.32 -5.09 1.07
CA CYS A 59 -4.00 -5.74 2.33
C CYS A 59 -3.39 -4.72 3.31
N PHE A 60 -3.99 -4.58 4.48
CA PHE A 60 -3.43 -3.76 5.55
C PHE A 60 -2.49 -4.59 6.41
N LEU A 61 -1.27 -4.12 6.55
CA LEU A 61 -0.36 -4.51 7.61
C LEU A 61 -0.55 -3.54 8.77
N THR A 62 -0.87 -4.08 9.93
CA THR A 62 -0.99 -3.29 11.16
C THR A 62 -0.26 -4.01 12.27
N ALA A 63 0.46 -3.25 13.08
CA ALA A 63 0.99 -3.74 14.34
C ALA A 63 -0.03 -3.46 15.45
N PHE A 64 -0.56 -4.52 16.06
CA PHE A 64 -1.31 -4.42 17.30
C PHE A 64 -0.30 -4.26 18.44
N ASP A 65 -0.11 -3.03 18.90
CA ASP A 65 0.71 -2.75 20.08
C ASP A 65 -0.11 -3.10 21.33
N LEU A 66 0.09 -4.31 21.87
CA LEU A 66 -0.32 -4.66 23.23
C LEU A 66 0.69 -4.07 24.20
N HIS A 67 0.60 -2.76 24.42
CA HIS A 67 1.23 -2.14 25.58
C HIS A 67 0.14 -1.91 26.66
N PRO A 68 0.15 -2.71 27.75
CA PRO A 68 -0.69 -2.44 28.93
C PRO A 68 -0.27 -1.17 29.67
#